data_AF-A0A926VQ58-F1
#
_entry.id   AF-A0A926VQ58-F1
#
_cell.length_a   1.000
_cell.length_b   1.000
_cell.length_c   1.000
_cell.angle_alpha   90.00
_cell.angle_beta   90.00
_cell.angle_gamma   90.00
#
_symmetry.space_group_name_H-M   'P 1'
#
loop_
_entity.id
_entity.type
_entity.pdbx_description
1 polymer ?
#
loop_
_entity_poly.entity_id
_entity_poly.type
_entity_poly.pdbx_seq_one_letter_code
_entity_poly.pdbx_strand_id
1 'polypeptide(L)'
;MFKILVIDDDPIVRAVLKRTLQNQGYDTSVASNGEEGITQAQLLRPALIICDWMMSQLDGLEVCRRIKLDPELATTFFILLTAKGAARGEEGDRVRGLDAGADEFISKPIEMNELKARVRAGLRLHQLNQDLQSQKKALETLNQDLQTQKQILEAELEQAAGYVRSLLPSPLVGAVTTENLFIPSAQLGGDCFDHHWIDEDNLAIYLLDVSGHGVGSALLSVSVLNVLRSQSLPNTNFCQPSEVLKALNQAFQMTKHGDKYFTIWYGVYHRLKRQLIYANAGHPPALLLSNTSTASIQVKQLSSLDLPIGFLSNVQFEDAISEIEENSTLYIFSDGAYEINQSDGKIWGIDAFIDLLTKHSLKDTCHLKQLLADILKLNAQDNLDDDLSLVKVNFS
;
A
#
# COMPACT_ATOMS: atom_id res chain seq x y z
N MET A 1 29.50 31.72 9.79
CA MET A 1 29.84 32.66 10.88
C MET A 1 28.53 33.17 11.45
N PHE A 2 28.28 33.03 12.75
CA PHE A 2 27.00 33.47 13.35
C PHE A 2 26.95 34.98 13.45
N LYS A 3 25.80 35.56 13.08
CA LYS A 3 25.50 36.99 13.26
C LYS A 3 24.87 37.21 14.63
N ILE A 4 25.40 38.15 15.41
CA ILE A 4 24.89 38.55 16.71
C ILE A 4 24.58 40.04 16.68
N LEU A 5 23.43 40.44 17.19
CA LEU A 5 23.05 41.84 17.34
C LEU A 5 23.04 42.23 18.81
N VAL A 6 23.77 43.30 19.15
CA VAL A 6 23.78 43.88 20.50
C VAL A 6 23.00 45.19 20.48
N ILE A 7 22.02 45.33 21.36
CA ILE A 7 21.15 46.51 21.49
C ILE A 7 21.31 47.03 22.92
N ASP A 8 21.91 48.19 23.09
CA ASP A 8 22.12 48.82 24.41
C ASP A 8 22.30 50.33 24.17
N ASP A 9 21.81 51.22 25.03
CA ASP A 9 21.94 52.67 24.83
C ASP A 9 23.32 53.21 25.29
N ASP A 10 24.04 52.48 26.13
CA ASP A 10 25.40 52.79 26.56
C ASP A 10 26.45 52.43 25.48
N PRO A 11 27.13 53.43 24.87
CA PRO A 11 28.15 53.18 23.86
C PRO A 11 29.35 52.37 24.37
N ILE A 12 29.65 52.43 25.68
CA ILE A 12 30.75 51.68 26.28
C ILE A 12 30.37 50.19 26.33
N VAL A 13 29.17 49.87 26.81
CA VAL A 13 28.68 48.48 26.86
C VAL A 13 28.65 47.87 25.45
N ARG A 14 28.10 48.59 24.46
CA ARG A 14 28.11 48.15 23.05
C ARG A 14 29.53 47.86 22.55
N ALA A 15 30.49 48.74 22.81
CA ALA A 15 31.87 48.57 22.35
C ALA A 15 32.56 47.35 22.99
N VAL A 16 32.35 47.15 24.30
CA VAL A 16 32.92 46.02 25.06
C VAL A 16 32.33 44.68 24.58
N LEU A 17 31.00 44.60 24.46
CA LEU A 17 30.31 43.39 23.99
C LEU A 17 30.69 43.07 22.54
N LYS A 18 30.68 44.07 21.65
CA LYS A 18 31.08 43.90 20.24
C LYS A 18 32.49 43.33 20.13
N ARG A 19 33.48 43.94 20.80
CA ARG A 19 34.86 43.47 20.77
C ARG A 19 35.00 42.07 21.34
N THR A 20 34.31 41.78 22.44
CA THR A 20 34.35 40.46 23.09
C THR A 20 33.82 39.36 22.18
N LEU A 21 32.68 39.59 21.51
CA LEU A 21 32.04 38.63 20.60
C LEU A 21 32.82 38.49 19.28
N GLN A 22 33.36 39.58 18.73
CA GLN A 22 34.24 39.53 17.56
C GLN A 22 35.51 38.74 17.82
N ASN A 23 36.12 38.88 19.02
CA ASN A 23 37.27 38.06 19.44
C ASN A 23 36.93 36.57 19.59
N GLN A 24 35.65 36.20 19.68
CA GLN A 24 35.19 34.80 19.64
C GLN A 24 34.86 34.33 18.21
N GLY A 25 35.06 35.18 17.19
CA GLY A 25 34.80 34.85 15.79
C GLY A 25 33.34 35.02 15.35
N TYR A 26 32.54 35.80 16.08
CA TYR A 26 31.16 36.11 15.68
C TYR A 26 31.08 37.41 14.89
N ASP A 27 30.18 37.46 13.90
CA ASP A 27 29.86 38.68 13.17
C ASP A 27 28.90 39.51 14.04
N THR A 28 29.38 40.63 14.59
CA THR A 28 28.65 41.36 15.63
C THR A 28 28.26 42.76 15.17
N SER A 29 26.96 42.98 15.06
CA SER A 29 26.35 44.28 14.81
C SER A 29 25.86 44.91 16.11
N VAL A 30 25.70 46.23 16.11
CA VAL A 30 25.26 46.99 17.28
C VAL A 30 24.15 47.96 16.90
N ALA A 31 23.21 48.20 17.80
CA ALA A 31 22.18 49.23 17.69
C ALA A 31 22.11 50.04 18.99
N SER A 32 21.85 51.34 18.88
CA SER A 32 21.89 52.30 19.98
C SER A 32 20.57 52.46 20.74
N ASN A 33 19.48 51.90 20.21
CA ASN A 33 18.14 51.95 20.82
C ASN A 33 17.27 50.80 20.27
N GLY A 34 16.11 50.57 20.88
CA GLY A 34 15.22 49.47 20.53
C GLY A 34 14.68 49.50 19.10
N GLU A 35 14.28 50.67 18.57
CA GLU A 35 13.73 50.78 17.21
C GLU A 35 14.79 50.52 16.13
N GLU A 36 16.00 51.06 16.32
CA GLU A 36 17.15 50.72 15.48
C GLU A 36 17.46 49.22 15.57
N GLY A 37 17.40 48.65 16.78
CA GLY A 37 17.61 47.23 17.03
C GLY A 37 16.64 46.33 16.28
N ILE A 38 15.35 46.63 16.29
CA ILE A 38 14.33 45.88 15.55
C ILE A 38 14.59 45.98 14.04
N THR A 39 14.85 47.19 13.54
CA THR A 39 15.14 47.43 12.12
C THR A 39 16.36 46.62 11.67
N GLN A 40 17.43 46.64 12.46
CA GLN A 40 18.64 45.87 12.19
C GLN A 40 18.39 44.37 12.28
N ALA A 41 17.58 43.89 13.22
CA ALA A 41 17.26 42.48 13.35
C ALA A 41 16.54 41.93 12.11
N GLN A 42 15.59 42.69 11.56
CA GLN A 42 14.86 42.31 10.34
C GLN A 42 15.76 42.22 9.09
N LEU A 43 16.73 43.13 8.98
CA LEU A 43 17.71 43.15 7.90
C LEU A 43 18.75 42.04 8.04
N LEU A 44 19.32 41.89 9.24
CA LEU A 44 20.47 41.03 9.47
C LEU A 44 20.09 39.57 9.71
N ARG A 45 18.88 39.33 10.23
CA ARG A 45 18.39 38.03 10.71
C ARG A 45 19.43 37.34 11.61
N PRO A 46 19.79 37.97 12.75
CA PRO A 46 20.84 37.47 13.60
C PRO A 46 20.46 36.11 14.20
N ALA A 47 21.45 35.28 14.49
CA ALA A 47 21.26 34.02 15.21
C ALA A 47 20.93 34.27 16.69
N LEU A 48 21.39 35.41 17.23
CA LEU A 48 21.24 35.78 18.63
C LEU A 48 21.18 37.30 18.80
N ILE A 49 20.29 37.77 19.67
CA ILE A 49 20.18 39.16 20.09
C ILE A 49 20.54 39.27 21.59
N ILE A 50 21.37 40.25 21.93
CA ILE A 50 21.64 40.64 23.31
C ILE A 50 21.10 42.06 23.48
N CYS A 51 20.09 42.23 24.32
CA CYS A 51 19.38 43.49 24.45
C CYS A 51 19.41 43.99 25.89
N ASP A 52 19.69 45.27 26.10
CA ASP A 52 19.47 45.89 27.41
C ASP A 52 17.99 45.96 27.72
N TRP A 53 17.64 45.64 28.96
CA TRP A 53 16.27 45.80 29.42
C TRP A 53 15.88 47.27 29.47
N MET A 54 16.72 48.11 30.08
CA MET A 54 16.39 49.51 30.37
C MET A 54 17.01 50.42 29.31
N MET A 55 16.24 50.78 28.30
CA MET A 55 16.66 51.74 27.27
C MET A 55 15.66 52.88 27.15
N SER A 56 16.14 54.05 26.72
CA SER A 56 15.27 55.17 26.37
C SER A 56 14.38 54.87 25.15
N GLN A 57 13.17 55.45 25.13
CA GLN A 57 12.16 55.33 24.07
C GLN A 57 11.44 53.98 23.99
N LEU A 58 12.16 52.89 23.74
CA LEU A 58 11.61 51.54 23.62
C LEU A 58 12.44 50.58 24.49
N ASP A 59 11.79 49.99 25.50
CA ASP A 59 12.46 49.07 26.41
C ASP A 59 12.78 47.71 25.77
N GLY A 60 13.70 46.97 26.38
CA GLY A 60 14.16 45.68 25.87
C GLY A 60 13.07 44.59 25.88
N LEU A 61 12.05 44.72 26.74
CA LEU A 61 10.93 43.79 26.78
C LEU A 61 10.04 43.93 25.54
N GLU A 62 9.70 45.16 25.17
CA GLU A 62 8.89 45.41 23.97
C GLU A 62 9.68 45.07 22.70
N VAL A 63 11.00 45.29 22.69
CA VAL A 63 11.87 44.78 21.62
C VAL A 63 11.79 43.26 21.53
N CYS A 64 11.95 42.54 22.65
CA CYS A 64 11.85 41.08 22.68
C CYS A 64 10.48 40.61 22.15
N ARG A 65 9.39 41.21 22.63
CA ARG A 65 8.04 40.87 22.22
C ARG A 65 7.84 41.06 20.72
N ARG A 66 8.28 42.18 20.16
CA ARG A 66 8.16 42.46 18.71
C ARG A 66 8.99 41.50 17.87
N ILE A 67 10.21 41.17 18.29
CA ILE A 67 11.06 40.17 17.62
C ILE A 67 10.41 38.79 17.66
N LYS A 68 9.84 38.38 18.79
CA LYS A 68 9.21 37.07 18.96
C LYS A 68 7.87 36.93 18.23
N LEU A 69 7.20 38.04 17.92
CA LEU A 69 6.00 38.08 17.09
C LEU A 69 6.29 38.07 15.58
N ASP A 70 7.51 38.39 15.16
CA ASP A 70 7.92 38.33 13.75
C ASP A 70 8.22 36.87 13.36
N PRO A 71 7.48 36.26 12.40
CA PRO A 71 7.67 34.87 12.02
C PRO A 71 9.10 34.52 11.56
N GLU A 72 9.80 35.48 10.95
CA GLU A 72 11.17 35.27 10.45
C GLU A 72 12.23 35.36 11.56
N LEU A 73 11.89 35.99 12.70
CA LEU A 73 12.81 36.22 13.82
C LEU A 73 12.38 35.51 15.11
N ALA A 74 11.21 34.89 15.16
CA ALA A 74 10.64 34.29 16.36
C ALA A 74 11.57 33.24 17.02
N THR A 75 12.38 32.57 16.22
CA THR A 75 13.35 31.56 16.68
C THR A 75 14.74 32.13 17.00
N THR A 76 14.94 33.44 16.85
CA THR A 76 16.18 34.14 17.23
C THR A 76 16.37 34.03 18.73
N PHE A 77 17.55 33.57 19.17
CA PHE A 77 17.84 33.46 20.59
C PHE A 77 17.98 34.86 21.21
N PHE A 78 17.26 35.16 22.26
CA PHE A 78 17.16 36.50 22.82
C PHE A 78 17.63 36.52 24.28
N ILE A 79 18.71 37.25 24.55
CA ILE A 79 19.26 37.44 25.88
C ILE A 79 18.96 38.86 26.35
N LEU A 80 18.30 38.99 27.49
CA LEU A 80 18.07 40.27 28.17
C LEU A 80 19.17 40.56 29.18
N LEU A 81 19.74 41.77 29.11
CA LEU A 81 20.65 42.28 30.14
C LEU A 81 19.84 43.01 31.20
N THR A 82 20.02 42.66 32.47
CA THR A 82 19.24 43.22 33.58
C THR A 82 20.16 43.82 34.64
N ALA A 83 19.79 44.91 35.32
CA ALA A 83 20.59 45.42 36.42
C ALA A 83 20.49 44.50 37.65
N LYS A 84 21.60 44.16 38.33
CA LYS A 84 21.51 43.58 39.69
C LYS A 84 20.87 44.60 40.62
N GLY A 85 19.82 44.21 41.35
CA GLY A 85 19.33 44.96 42.50
C GLY A 85 18.35 46.11 42.23
N ALA A 86 17.49 46.04 41.20
CA ALA A 86 16.26 46.84 41.21
C ALA A 86 15.28 46.24 42.26
N ALA A 87 15.04 47.01 43.33
CA ALA A 87 14.44 46.59 44.60
C ALA A 87 13.06 45.90 44.53
N ARG A 88 12.81 44.95 45.46
CA ARG A 88 11.52 44.30 45.80
C ARG A 88 10.62 43.95 44.60
N GLY A 89 10.84 42.78 44.01
CA GLY A 89 9.99 42.23 42.94
C GLY A 89 10.69 41.23 42.00
N GLU A 90 11.84 40.66 42.40
CA GLU A 90 12.80 39.94 41.53
C GLU A 90 12.22 38.73 40.76
N GLU A 91 11.22 38.05 41.32
CA GLU A 91 10.48 37.02 40.59
C GLU A 91 9.62 37.61 39.47
N GLY A 92 8.93 38.73 39.74
CA GLY A 92 7.99 39.35 38.81
C GLY A 92 8.65 39.86 37.52
N ASP A 93 9.85 40.44 37.61
CA ASP A 93 10.52 40.97 36.42
C ASP A 93 11.12 39.83 35.57
N ARG A 94 11.78 38.83 36.15
CA ARG A 94 12.27 37.68 35.36
C ARG A 94 11.12 36.92 34.69
N VAL A 95 9.99 36.77 35.40
CA VAL A 95 8.76 36.18 34.85
C VAL A 95 8.25 37.03 33.67
N ARG A 96 8.17 38.35 33.80
CA ARG A 96 7.76 39.25 32.70
C ARG A 96 8.65 39.13 31.46
N GLY A 97 9.95 38.97 31.63
CA GLY A 97 10.86 38.78 30.50
C GLY A 97 10.69 37.43 29.81
N LEU A 98 10.47 36.36 30.57
CA LEU A 98 10.16 35.04 30.02
C LEU A 98 8.80 35.05 29.30
N ASP A 99 7.79 35.70 29.87
CA ASP A 99 6.46 35.88 29.28
C ASP A 99 6.52 36.72 27.99
N ALA A 100 7.45 37.66 27.89
CA ALA A 100 7.75 38.41 26.66
C ALA A 100 8.51 37.59 25.61
N GLY A 101 8.91 36.35 25.94
CA GLY A 101 9.56 35.41 25.04
C GLY A 101 11.10 35.43 25.08
N ALA A 102 11.73 36.08 26.06
CA ALA A 102 13.18 36.05 26.19
C ALA A 102 13.65 34.64 26.55
N ASP A 103 14.74 34.18 25.93
CA ASP A 103 15.27 32.84 26.17
C ASP A 103 16.19 32.81 27.40
N GLU A 104 16.82 33.94 27.73
CA GLU A 104 17.81 34.01 28.80
C GLU A 104 18.04 35.41 29.37
N PHE A 105 18.62 35.47 30.58
CA PHE A 105 19.00 36.73 31.25
C PHE A 105 20.46 36.74 31.68
N ILE A 106 21.07 37.93 31.64
CA ILE A 106 22.39 38.18 32.24
C ILE A 106 22.32 39.44 33.10
N SER A 107 22.74 39.34 34.35
CA SER A 107 22.79 40.48 35.26
C SER A 107 24.02 41.37 34.99
N LYS A 108 23.85 42.69 35.07
CA LYS A 108 24.89 43.70 35.10
C LYS A 108 25.40 43.84 36.55
N PRO A 109 26.72 43.92 36.83
CA PRO A 109 27.82 43.95 35.87
C PRO A 109 27.97 42.60 35.15
N ILE A 110 28.18 42.68 33.83
CA ILE A 110 28.18 41.50 32.95
C ILE A 110 29.47 40.71 33.17
N GLU A 111 29.35 39.48 33.65
CA GLU A 111 30.47 38.55 33.74
C GLU A 111 30.79 37.95 32.37
N MET A 112 31.95 38.28 31.80
CA MET A 112 32.29 37.91 30.41
C MET A 112 32.34 36.41 30.16
N ASN A 113 32.72 35.61 31.16
CA ASN A 113 32.73 34.15 31.04
C ASN A 113 31.32 33.57 31.00
N GLU A 114 30.40 34.15 31.78
CA GLU A 114 28.98 33.78 31.78
C GLU A 114 28.33 34.14 30.43
N LEU A 115 28.56 35.37 29.95
CA LEU A 115 28.10 35.83 28.63
C LEU A 115 28.53 34.87 27.52
N LYS A 116 29.83 34.53 27.46
CA LYS A 116 30.34 33.61 26.44
C LYS A 116 29.70 32.22 26.53
N ALA A 117 29.45 31.72 27.74
CA ALA A 117 28.80 30.42 27.94
C ALA A 117 27.35 30.43 27.45
N ARG A 118 26.56 31.46 27.81
CA ARG A 118 25.17 31.60 27.40
C ARG A 118 25.03 31.85 25.89
N VAL A 119 25.90 32.66 25.29
CA VAL A 119 25.95 32.84 23.83
C VAL A 119 26.22 31.53 23.11
N ARG A 120 27.22 30.73 23.56
CA ARG A 120 27.47 29.41 22.94
C ARG A 120 26.28 28.46 23.07
N ALA A 121 25.57 28.49 24.19
CA ALA A 121 24.38 27.66 24.39
C ALA A 121 23.23 28.09 23.47
N GLY A 122 22.96 29.40 23.39
CA GLY A 122 21.94 29.98 22.51
C GLY A 122 22.19 29.71 21.03
N LEU A 123 23.44 29.85 20.58
CA LEU A 123 23.81 29.55 19.19
C LEU A 123 23.65 28.05 18.86
N ARG A 124 23.87 27.15 19.82
CA ARG A 124 23.61 25.70 19.63
C ARG A 124 22.12 25.42 19.44
N LEU A 125 21.26 26.06 20.22
CA LEU A 125 19.81 25.94 20.09
C LEU A 125 19.34 26.52 18.75
N HIS A 126 19.88 27.66 18.33
CA HIS A 126 19.58 28.25 17.02
C HIS A 126 19.95 27.30 15.88
N GLN A 127 21.14 26.70 15.91
CA GLN A 127 21.56 25.72 14.90
C GLN A 127 20.64 24.51 14.87
N LEU A 128 20.30 23.95 16.05
CA LEU A 128 19.41 22.79 16.13
C LEU A 128 18.02 23.09 15.55
N ASN A 129 17.48 24.29 15.80
CA ASN A 129 16.20 24.73 15.22
C ASN A 129 16.29 24.87 13.70
N GLN A 130 17.37 25.43 13.17
CA GLN A 130 17.58 25.51 11.71
C GLN A 130 17.71 24.12 11.08
N ASP A 131 18.47 23.22 11.70
CA ASP A 131 18.64 21.85 11.23
C ASP A 131 17.29 21.13 11.23
N LEU A 132 16.50 21.24 12.30
CA LEU A 132 15.16 20.66 12.40
C LEU A 132 14.20 21.20 11.33
N GLN A 133 14.21 22.51 11.08
CA GLN A 133 13.39 23.12 10.02
C GLN A 133 13.80 22.61 8.63
N SER A 134 15.10 22.49 8.38
CA SER A 134 15.62 21.97 7.11
C SER A 134 15.24 20.50 6.89
N GLN A 135 15.33 19.68 7.94
CA GLN A 135 14.92 18.27 7.91
C GLN A 135 13.42 18.12 7.70
N LYS A 136 12.61 18.93 8.39
CA LYS A 136 11.15 18.93 8.20
C LYS A 136 10.79 19.22 6.74
N LYS A 137 11.41 20.25 6.15
CA LYS A 137 11.18 20.61 4.75
C LYS A 137 11.60 19.49 3.79
N ALA A 138 12.77 18.87 4.02
CA ALA A 138 13.24 17.76 3.21
C ALA A 138 12.30 16.54 3.29
N LEU A 139 11.79 16.23 4.49
CA LEU A 139 10.84 15.14 4.72
C LEU A 139 9.49 15.40 4.05
N GLU A 140 9.01 16.64 4.07
CA GLU A 140 7.78 17.05 3.35
C GLU A 140 7.93 16.84 1.84
N THR A 141 9.05 17.26 1.25
CA THR A 141 9.33 17.02 -0.17
C THR A 141 9.42 15.53 -0.49
N LEU A 142 10.15 14.74 0.30
CA LEU A 142 10.29 13.31 0.08
C LEU A 142 8.93 12.58 0.16
N ASN A 143 8.06 12.96 1.09
CA ASN A 143 6.72 12.38 1.21
C ASN A 143 5.84 12.71 -0.01
N GLN A 144 5.95 13.93 -0.55
CA GLN A 144 5.24 14.30 -1.78
C GLN A 144 5.72 13.50 -2.98
N ASP A 145 7.03 13.29 -3.12
CA ASP A 145 7.61 12.48 -4.18
C ASP A 145 7.16 11.01 -4.07
N LEU A 146 7.19 10.45 -2.86
CA LEU A 146 6.73 9.09 -2.58
C LEU A 146 5.25 8.90 -2.94
N GLN A 147 4.40 9.86 -2.56
CA GLN A 147 2.97 9.82 -2.90
C GLN A 147 2.75 9.88 -4.42
N THR A 148 3.51 10.72 -5.12
CA THR A 148 3.45 10.83 -6.58
C THR A 148 3.88 9.52 -7.25
N GLN A 149 4.98 8.92 -6.79
CA GLN A 149 5.44 7.62 -7.30
C GLN A 149 4.43 6.50 -7.06
N LYS A 150 3.81 6.47 -5.87
CA LYS A 150 2.76 5.51 -5.55
C LYS A 150 1.57 5.63 -6.51
N GLN A 151 1.10 6.85 -6.77
CA GLN A 151 -0.02 7.09 -7.69
C GLN A 151 0.29 6.66 -9.13
N ILE A 152 1.52 6.89 -9.60
CA ILE A 152 1.95 6.45 -10.93
C ILE A 152 1.91 4.92 -11.00
N LEU A 153 2.48 4.23 -10.01
CA LEU A 153 2.50 2.77 -9.97
C LEU A 153 1.08 2.18 -9.91
N GLU A 154 0.20 2.74 -9.09
CA GLU A 154 -1.20 2.32 -9.00
C GLU A 154 -1.92 2.48 -10.35
N ALA A 155 -1.67 3.57 -11.07
CA ALA A 155 -2.24 3.79 -12.40
C ALA A 155 -1.70 2.79 -13.45
N GLU A 156 -0.41 2.48 -13.43
CA GLU A 156 0.19 1.46 -14.31
C GLU A 156 -0.38 0.06 -14.02
N LEU A 157 -0.54 -0.30 -12.74
CA LEU A 157 -1.13 -1.57 -12.33
C LEU A 157 -2.60 -1.66 -12.73
N GLU A 158 -3.39 -0.60 -12.59
CA GLU A 158 -4.80 -0.58 -13.02
C GLU A 158 -4.92 -0.76 -14.54
N GLN A 159 -4.03 -0.16 -15.33
CA GLN A 159 -3.98 -0.38 -16.78
C GLN A 159 -3.67 -1.84 -17.12
N ALA A 160 -2.68 -2.43 -16.45
CA ALA A 160 -2.35 -3.84 -16.62
C ALA A 160 -3.52 -4.75 -16.21
N ALA A 161 -4.20 -4.45 -15.11
CA ALA A 161 -5.39 -5.16 -14.65
C ALA A 161 -6.55 -5.04 -15.65
N GLY A 162 -6.74 -3.86 -16.25
CA GLY A 162 -7.68 -3.64 -17.35
C GLY A 162 -7.39 -4.54 -18.55
N TYR A 163 -6.12 -4.66 -18.94
CA TYR A 163 -5.70 -5.56 -20.02
C TYR A 163 -5.97 -7.04 -19.69
N VAL A 164 -5.55 -7.52 -18.51
CA VAL A 164 -5.80 -8.92 -18.10
C VAL A 164 -7.29 -9.23 -18.06
N ARG A 165 -8.12 -8.33 -17.50
CA ARG A 165 -9.59 -8.49 -17.51
C ARG A 165 -10.17 -8.53 -18.92
N SER A 166 -9.60 -7.79 -19.87
CA SER A 166 -10.03 -7.82 -21.28
C SER A 166 -9.74 -9.15 -21.98
N LEU A 167 -8.82 -9.96 -21.44
CA LEU A 167 -8.51 -11.29 -21.97
C LEU A 167 -9.48 -12.36 -21.48
N LEU A 168 -10.26 -12.13 -20.42
CA LEU A 168 -11.23 -13.10 -19.91
C LEU A 168 -12.39 -13.28 -20.91
N PRO A 169 -12.94 -14.50 -21.03
CA PRO A 169 -13.95 -14.79 -22.04
C PRO A 169 -15.28 -14.09 -21.78
N SER A 170 -15.94 -13.73 -22.87
CA SER A 170 -17.36 -13.35 -22.86
C SER A 170 -18.25 -14.56 -22.55
N PRO A 171 -19.37 -14.40 -21.82
CA PRO A 171 -20.33 -15.46 -21.58
C PRO A 171 -20.85 -16.15 -22.85
N LEU A 172 -20.94 -17.48 -22.84
CA LEU A 172 -21.62 -18.25 -23.88
C LEU A 172 -23.13 -18.19 -23.69
N VAL A 173 -23.84 -18.17 -24.81
CA VAL A 173 -25.30 -18.21 -24.88
C VAL A 173 -25.72 -19.32 -25.84
N GLY A 174 -26.68 -20.17 -25.45
CA GLY A 174 -27.20 -21.24 -26.29
C GLY A 174 -27.47 -22.51 -25.51
N ALA A 175 -27.12 -23.67 -26.11
CA ALA A 175 -27.24 -24.98 -25.47
C ALA A 175 -26.27 -25.16 -24.29
N VAL A 176 -25.18 -24.40 -24.28
CA VAL A 176 -24.30 -24.25 -23.11
C VAL A 176 -24.26 -22.77 -22.77
N THR A 177 -24.49 -22.44 -21.51
CA THR A 177 -24.41 -21.06 -21.01
C THR A 177 -23.33 -20.97 -19.95
N THR A 178 -22.61 -19.84 -19.92
CA THR A 178 -21.56 -19.61 -18.91
C THR A 178 -21.82 -18.31 -18.15
N GLU A 179 -21.50 -18.33 -16.86
CA GLU A 179 -21.45 -17.15 -16.00
C GLU A 179 -20.11 -17.19 -15.27
N ASN A 180 -19.38 -16.08 -15.24
CA ASN A 180 -18.05 -16.03 -14.66
C ASN A 180 -17.96 -14.90 -13.64
N LEU A 181 -17.14 -15.09 -12.62
CA LEU A 181 -16.81 -14.11 -11.60
C LEU A 181 -15.31 -14.16 -11.33
N PHE A 182 -14.69 -12.98 -11.27
CA PHE A 182 -13.27 -12.84 -10.93
C PHE A 182 -13.09 -11.65 -10.00
N ILE A 183 -12.46 -11.87 -8.84
CA ILE A 183 -12.08 -10.84 -7.89
C ILE A 183 -10.64 -11.10 -7.47
N PRO A 184 -9.68 -10.26 -7.90
CA PRO A 184 -8.31 -10.41 -7.49
C PRO A 184 -8.13 -9.93 -6.03
N SER A 185 -7.23 -10.59 -5.30
CA SER A 185 -6.78 -10.22 -3.95
C SER A 185 -5.92 -8.95 -3.94
N ALA A 186 -5.17 -8.73 -5.02
CA ALA A 186 -4.36 -7.54 -5.29
C ALA A 186 -4.84 -6.80 -6.56
N GLN A 187 -4.11 -5.79 -7.04
CA GLN A 187 -4.46 -5.15 -8.33
C GLN A 187 -4.43 -6.16 -9.50
N LEU A 188 -3.59 -7.19 -9.41
CA LEU A 188 -3.46 -8.27 -10.39
C LEU A 188 -3.43 -9.62 -9.68
N GLY A 189 -4.19 -10.57 -10.23
CA GLY A 189 -4.28 -11.93 -9.72
C GLY A 189 -3.53 -12.97 -10.57
N GLY A 190 -3.15 -14.07 -9.93
CA GLY A 190 -2.62 -15.29 -10.54
C GLY A 190 -3.70 -16.20 -11.13
N ASP A 191 -4.95 -15.99 -10.76
CA ASP A 191 -6.10 -16.72 -11.28
C ASP A 191 -6.42 -16.37 -12.74
N CYS A 192 -6.75 -17.38 -13.54
CA CYS A 192 -7.26 -17.19 -14.89
C CYS A 192 -8.17 -18.33 -15.34
N PHE A 193 -9.13 -18.03 -16.20
CA PHE A 193 -10.01 -19.04 -16.78
C PHE A 193 -10.37 -18.69 -18.22
N ASP A 194 -10.75 -19.72 -18.97
CA ASP A 194 -11.31 -19.57 -20.29
C ASP A 194 -12.35 -20.64 -20.60
N HIS A 195 -13.13 -20.39 -21.64
CA HIS A 195 -13.91 -21.40 -22.29
C HIS A 195 -14.03 -21.08 -23.79
N HIS A 196 -13.78 -22.07 -24.64
CA HIS A 196 -13.85 -21.90 -26.08
C HIS A 196 -14.12 -23.23 -26.78
N TRP A 197 -14.79 -23.15 -27.93
CA TRP A 197 -15.00 -24.30 -28.79
C TRP A 197 -13.68 -24.65 -29.49
N ILE A 198 -13.19 -25.87 -29.28
CA ILE A 198 -12.03 -26.41 -30.00
C ILE A 198 -12.43 -26.69 -31.45
N ASP A 199 -13.63 -27.24 -31.63
CA ASP A 199 -14.28 -27.54 -32.91
C ASP A 199 -15.82 -27.40 -32.76
N GLU A 200 -16.61 -27.89 -33.73
CA GLU A 200 -18.07 -27.76 -33.72
C GLU A 200 -18.76 -28.51 -32.56
N ASP A 201 -18.11 -29.51 -31.98
CA ASP A 201 -18.71 -30.45 -31.01
C ASP A 201 -18.04 -30.43 -29.63
N ASN A 202 -16.80 -29.94 -29.52
CA ASN A 202 -15.98 -29.99 -28.32
C ASN A 202 -15.75 -28.60 -27.72
N LEU A 203 -16.25 -28.38 -26.51
CA LEU A 203 -16.06 -27.17 -25.73
C LEU A 203 -14.98 -27.39 -24.66
N ALA A 204 -13.87 -26.65 -24.73
CA ALA A 204 -12.87 -26.58 -23.67
C ALA A 204 -13.32 -25.60 -22.58
N ILE A 205 -13.14 -25.98 -21.32
CA ILE A 205 -13.40 -25.16 -20.14
C ILE A 205 -12.26 -25.40 -19.15
N TYR A 206 -11.64 -24.34 -18.63
CA TYR A 206 -10.58 -24.49 -17.65
C TYR A 206 -10.47 -23.29 -16.71
N LEU A 207 -9.96 -23.55 -15.51
CA LEU A 207 -9.56 -22.56 -14.52
C LEU A 207 -8.19 -22.96 -14.00
N LEU A 208 -7.28 -22.00 -13.95
CA LEU A 208 -5.94 -22.16 -13.42
C LEU A 208 -5.68 -21.09 -12.36
N ASP A 209 -4.83 -21.47 -11.42
CA ASP A 209 -4.39 -20.61 -10.32
C ASP A 209 -2.86 -20.73 -10.21
N VAL A 210 -2.18 -19.60 -10.35
CA VAL A 210 -0.72 -19.52 -10.27
C VAL A 210 -0.31 -19.18 -8.84
N SER A 211 0.63 -19.96 -8.29
CA SER A 211 1.15 -19.77 -6.94
C SER A 211 1.57 -18.31 -6.67
N GLY A 212 0.94 -17.70 -5.67
CA GLY A 212 1.20 -16.34 -5.21
C GLY A 212 0.48 -15.25 -6.00
N HIS A 213 0.51 -14.02 -5.49
CA HIS A 213 -0.28 -12.91 -6.03
C HIS A 213 0.58 -11.83 -6.73
N GLY A 214 -0.07 -10.97 -7.53
CA GLY A 214 0.54 -9.79 -8.15
C GLY A 214 1.03 -9.99 -9.60
N VAL A 215 1.86 -9.05 -10.06
CA VAL A 215 2.23 -8.92 -11.50
C VAL A 215 2.84 -10.21 -12.05
N GLY A 216 3.74 -10.82 -11.29
CA GLY A 216 4.48 -11.96 -11.80
C GLY A 216 3.65 -13.24 -11.90
N SER A 217 2.62 -13.44 -11.08
CA SER A 217 1.71 -14.59 -11.24
C SER A 217 0.78 -14.33 -12.41
N ALA A 218 0.18 -13.14 -12.49
CA ALA A 218 -0.66 -12.70 -13.60
C ALA A 218 -0.02 -12.87 -14.99
N LEU A 219 1.26 -12.52 -15.14
CA LEU A 219 1.98 -12.68 -16.42
C LEU A 219 2.13 -14.16 -16.82
N LEU A 220 2.34 -15.05 -15.84
CA LEU A 220 2.39 -16.48 -16.10
C LEU A 220 1.00 -17.00 -16.49
N SER A 221 -0.05 -16.58 -15.78
CA SER A 221 -1.44 -16.94 -16.08
C SER A 221 -1.84 -16.54 -17.49
N VAL A 222 -1.52 -15.31 -17.91
CA VAL A 222 -1.75 -14.81 -19.27
C VAL A 222 -0.96 -15.60 -20.32
N SER A 223 0.27 -16.01 -19.98
CA SER A 223 1.08 -16.83 -20.89
C SER A 223 0.45 -18.20 -21.11
N VAL A 224 0.00 -18.86 -20.03
CA VAL A 224 -0.69 -20.16 -20.11
C VAL A 224 -2.02 -20.03 -20.85
N LEU A 225 -2.82 -19.00 -20.53
CA LEU A 225 -4.09 -18.69 -21.20
C LEU A 225 -3.92 -18.58 -22.73
N ASN A 226 -2.94 -17.79 -23.18
CA ASN A 226 -2.69 -17.60 -24.60
C ASN A 226 -2.23 -18.89 -25.28
N VAL A 227 -1.41 -19.70 -24.61
CA VAL A 227 -0.95 -21.00 -25.14
C VAL A 227 -2.13 -21.96 -25.32
N LEU A 228 -3.03 -22.03 -24.35
CA LEU A 228 -4.23 -22.87 -24.41
C LEU A 228 -5.21 -22.38 -25.49
N ARG A 229 -5.49 -21.08 -25.53
CA ARG A 229 -6.41 -20.47 -26.51
C ARG A 229 -5.92 -20.57 -27.95
N SER A 230 -4.61 -20.41 -28.17
CA SER A 230 -4.00 -20.53 -29.50
C SER A 230 -3.73 -21.98 -29.93
N GLN A 231 -3.97 -22.94 -29.03
CA GLN A 231 -3.67 -24.35 -29.23
C GLN A 231 -2.20 -24.58 -29.67
N SER A 232 -1.27 -23.82 -29.10
CA SER A 232 0.13 -23.76 -29.58
C SER A 232 1.08 -24.77 -28.94
N LEU A 233 0.58 -25.63 -28.05
CA LEU A 233 1.38 -26.72 -27.47
C LEU A 233 1.73 -27.75 -28.57
N PRO A 234 3.01 -28.12 -28.70
CA PRO A 234 3.44 -29.03 -29.77
C PRO A 234 2.89 -30.45 -29.55
N ASN A 235 2.44 -31.10 -30.63
CA ASN A 235 1.99 -32.50 -30.63
C ASN A 235 0.95 -32.83 -29.54
N THR A 236 0.04 -31.89 -29.25
CA THR A 236 -0.94 -32.03 -28.17
C THR A 236 -2.35 -32.08 -28.73
N ASN A 237 -3.13 -33.10 -28.35
CA ASN A 237 -4.56 -33.13 -28.63
C ASN A 237 -5.33 -32.35 -27.55
N PHE A 238 -5.85 -31.18 -27.90
CA PHE A 238 -6.61 -30.34 -26.96
C PHE A 238 -7.95 -30.95 -26.53
N CYS A 239 -8.47 -31.95 -27.24
CA CYS A 239 -9.64 -32.71 -26.81
C CYS A 239 -9.32 -33.77 -25.74
N GLN A 240 -8.04 -33.98 -25.41
CA GLN A 240 -7.57 -34.92 -24.38
C GLN A 240 -6.89 -34.15 -23.22
N PRO A 241 -7.58 -33.92 -22.10
CA PRO A 241 -7.07 -33.14 -20.96
C PRO A 241 -5.70 -33.60 -20.43
N SER A 242 -5.46 -34.91 -20.31
CA SER A 242 -4.20 -35.46 -19.82
C SER A 242 -2.98 -35.08 -20.68
N GLU A 243 -3.15 -35.04 -22.01
CA GLU A 243 -2.11 -34.60 -22.95
C GLU A 243 -1.82 -33.11 -22.78
N VAL A 244 -2.86 -32.29 -22.61
CA VAL A 244 -2.74 -30.85 -22.38
C VAL A 244 -1.96 -30.58 -21.10
N LEU A 245 -2.34 -31.22 -19.98
CA LEU A 245 -1.64 -31.05 -18.69
C LEU A 245 -0.18 -31.50 -18.77
N LYS A 246 0.10 -32.61 -19.46
CA LYS A 246 1.46 -33.08 -19.69
C LYS A 246 2.29 -32.08 -20.49
N ALA A 247 1.74 -31.53 -21.57
CA ALA A 247 2.42 -30.55 -22.41
C ALA A 247 2.63 -29.22 -21.67
N LEU A 248 1.65 -28.76 -20.88
CA LEU A 248 1.80 -27.62 -19.99
C LEU A 248 2.92 -27.84 -18.97
N ASN A 249 2.97 -29.01 -18.34
CA ASN A 249 4.04 -29.35 -17.40
C ASN A 249 5.41 -29.28 -18.06
N GLN A 250 5.58 -29.82 -19.27
CA GLN A 250 6.84 -29.72 -19.99
C GLN A 250 7.24 -28.28 -20.37
N ALA A 251 6.26 -27.45 -20.72
CA ALA A 251 6.48 -26.07 -21.12
C ALA A 251 6.80 -25.15 -19.94
N PHE A 252 6.09 -25.31 -18.81
CA PHE A 252 6.11 -24.39 -17.68
C PHE A 252 6.71 -25.02 -16.42
N GLN A 253 8.01 -25.34 -16.48
CA GLN A 253 8.75 -25.89 -15.33
C GLN A 253 9.09 -24.80 -14.32
N MET A 254 8.83 -25.03 -13.02
CA MET A 254 9.01 -23.99 -11.98
C MET A 254 10.43 -23.42 -11.93
N THR A 255 11.44 -24.26 -12.16
CA THR A 255 12.86 -23.86 -12.19
C THR A 255 13.18 -22.82 -13.27
N LYS A 256 12.34 -22.72 -14.31
CA LYS A 256 12.50 -21.77 -15.42
C LYS A 256 11.66 -20.51 -15.25
N HIS A 257 10.68 -20.52 -14.36
CA HIS A 257 9.67 -19.47 -14.21
C HIS A 257 9.70 -18.82 -12.81
N GLY A 258 10.90 -18.68 -12.24
CA GLY A 258 11.10 -18.00 -10.96
C GLY A 258 10.44 -18.74 -9.79
N ASP A 259 10.54 -20.06 -9.78
CA ASP A 259 10.00 -20.97 -8.75
C ASP A 259 8.47 -20.95 -8.62
N LYS A 260 7.77 -20.43 -9.64
CA LYS A 260 6.32 -20.48 -9.73
C LYS A 260 5.83 -21.77 -10.34
N TYR A 261 4.74 -22.27 -9.78
CA TYR A 261 3.95 -23.37 -10.31
C TYR A 261 2.50 -22.92 -10.39
N PHE A 262 1.65 -23.72 -11.02
CA PHE A 262 0.21 -23.41 -11.05
C PHE A 262 -0.63 -24.67 -11.00
N THR A 263 -1.81 -24.53 -10.42
CA THR A 263 -2.83 -25.56 -10.43
C THR A 263 -3.77 -25.29 -11.60
N ILE A 264 -4.37 -26.35 -12.17
CA ILE A 264 -5.35 -26.20 -13.24
C ILE A 264 -6.35 -27.35 -13.23
N TRP A 265 -7.61 -27.02 -13.45
CA TRP A 265 -8.65 -27.97 -13.86
C TRP A 265 -8.98 -27.73 -15.32
N TYR A 266 -8.90 -28.77 -16.15
CA TYR A 266 -9.16 -28.71 -17.59
C TYR A 266 -10.19 -29.75 -18.00
N GLY A 267 -11.27 -29.31 -18.64
CA GLY A 267 -12.36 -30.17 -19.10
C GLY A 267 -12.75 -29.90 -20.55
N VAL A 268 -13.14 -30.97 -21.26
CA VAL A 268 -13.63 -30.94 -22.63
C VAL A 268 -15.00 -31.59 -22.67
N TYR A 269 -16.02 -30.78 -22.97
CA TYR A 269 -17.40 -31.24 -23.12
C TYR A 269 -17.72 -31.53 -24.59
N HIS A 270 -18.08 -32.78 -24.88
CA HIS A 270 -18.55 -33.20 -26.19
C HIS A 270 -20.07 -33.12 -26.25
N ARG A 271 -20.60 -32.19 -27.05
CA ARG A 271 -22.03 -31.84 -27.10
C ARG A 271 -22.93 -33.00 -27.54
N LEU A 272 -22.59 -33.70 -28.62
CA LEU A 272 -23.43 -34.79 -29.14
C LEU A 272 -23.49 -36.00 -28.21
N LYS A 273 -22.37 -36.34 -27.55
CA LYS A 273 -22.29 -37.47 -26.62
C LYS A 273 -22.75 -37.12 -25.21
N ARG A 274 -22.89 -35.82 -24.90
CA ARG A 274 -23.09 -35.28 -23.55
C ARG A 274 -22.08 -35.84 -22.54
N GLN A 275 -20.81 -35.88 -22.93
CA GLN A 275 -19.72 -36.40 -22.11
C GLN A 275 -18.70 -35.31 -21.83
N LEU A 276 -18.28 -35.21 -20.57
CA LEU A 276 -17.20 -34.34 -20.10
C LEU A 276 -15.99 -35.21 -19.78
N ILE A 277 -14.91 -35.02 -20.52
CA ILE A 277 -13.60 -35.57 -20.20
C ILE A 277 -12.84 -34.49 -19.45
N TYR A 278 -12.22 -34.81 -18.31
CA TYR A 278 -11.49 -33.83 -17.52
C TYR A 278 -10.23 -34.42 -16.91
N ALA A 279 -9.28 -33.52 -16.62
CA ALA A 279 -8.11 -33.80 -15.80
C ALA A 279 -7.82 -32.59 -14.90
N ASN A 280 -7.19 -32.87 -13.77
CA ASN A 280 -6.86 -31.94 -12.71
C ASN A 280 -5.37 -32.09 -12.37
N ALA A 281 -4.69 -30.96 -12.20
CA ALA A 281 -3.32 -30.86 -11.72
C ALA A 281 -3.26 -30.02 -10.44
N GLY A 282 -3.61 -30.63 -9.30
CA GLY A 282 -3.54 -30.01 -7.97
C GLY A 282 -4.53 -28.86 -7.71
N HIS A 283 -5.54 -28.68 -8.56
CA HIS A 283 -6.57 -27.65 -8.44
C HIS A 283 -7.75 -28.15 -7.61
N PRO A 284 -8.58 -27.27 -6.99
CA PRO A 284 -9.82 -27.71 -6.35
C PRO A 284 -10.72 -28.54 -7.30
N PRO A 285 -11.46 -29.53 -6.77
CA PRO A 285 -12.35 -30.34 -7.57
C PRO A 285 -13.50 -29.51 -8.13
N ALA A 286 -13.75 -29.61 -9.44
CA ALA A 286 -14.95 -29.04 -10.02
C ALA A 286 -16.20 -29.76 -9.51
N LEU A 287 -17.31 -29.05 -9.36
CA LEU A 287 -18.55 -29.58 -8.81
C LEU A 287 -19.60 -29.68 -9.92
N LEU A 288 -20.06 -30.90 -10.19
CA LEU A 288 -21.16 -31.16 -11.10
C LEU A 288 -22.44 -31.39 -10.29
N LEU A 289 -23.43 -30.52 -10.48
CA LEU A 289 -24.74 -30.60 -9.88
C LEU A 289 -25.73 -31.10 -10.92
N SER A 290 -26.32 -32.27 -10.69
CA SER A 290 -27.35 -32.86 -11.56
C SER A 290 -28.71 -32.87 -10.86
N ASN A 291 -29.73 -32.39 -11.56
CA ASN A 291 -31.11 -32.35 -11.07
C ASN A 291 -31.78 -33.71 -11.29
N THR A 292 -31.73 -34.57 -10.28
CA THR A 292 -32.34 -35.91 -10.33
C THR A 292 -33.81 -35.92 -9.91
N SER A 293 -34.26 -34.92 -9.13
CA SER A 293 -35.68 -34.68 -8.79
C SER A 293 -35.93 -33.25 -8.29
N THR A 294 -37.19 -32.81 -8.20
CA THR A 294 -37.61 -31.50 -7.65
C THR A 294 -37.23 -31.27 -6.18
N ALA A 295 -36.65 -32.27 -5.48
CA ALA A 295 -36.31 -32.18 -4.06
C ALA A 295 -34.88 -32.64 -3.72
N SER A 296 -34.05 -33.07 -4.69
CA SER A 296 -32.70 -33.56 -4.43
C SER A 296 -31.73 -33.24 -5.57
N ILE A 297 -30.68 -32.49 -5.25
CA ILE A 297 -29.56 -32.24 -6.17
C ILE A 297 -28.46 -33.24 -5.85
N GLN A 298 -27.97 -33.97 -6.86
CA GLN A 298 -26.79 -34.80 -6.71
C GLN A 298 -25.55 -33.95 -7.00
N VAL A 299 -24.64 -33.87 -6.03
CA VAL A 299 -23.34 -33.21 -6.19
C VAL A 299 -22.28 -34.26 -6.44
N LYS A 300 -21.56 -34.14 -7.56
CA LYS A 300 -20.41 -34.98 -7.90
C LYS A 300 -19.15 -34.12 -7.95
N GLN A 301 -18.17 -34.45 -7.12
CA GLN A 301 -16.84 -33.83 -7.16
C GLN A 301 -16.02 -34.47 -8.28
N LEU A 302 -15.44 -33.64 -9.14
CA LEU A 302 -14.63 -34.02 -10.30
C LEU A 302 -13.15 -33.73 -10.01
N SER A 303 -12.52 -34.57 -9.18
CA SER A 303 -11.09 -34.54 -8.89
C SER A 303 -10.30 -35.55 -9.72
N SER A 304 -9.02 -35.24 -9.96
CA SER A 304 -7.98 -36.20 -10.32
C SER A 304 -6.66 -35.77 -9.65
N LEU A 305 -5.57 -36.52 -9.89
CA LEU A 305 -4.24 -36.38 -9.30
C LEU A 305 -3.83 -35.00 -8.72
N ASP A 306 -3.28 -35.01 -7.50
CA ASP A 306 -3.05 -33.81 -6.66
C ASP A 306 -1.74 -33.03 -6.92
N LEU A 307 -1.07 -33.20 -8.07
CA LEU A 307 0.23 -32.55 -8.33
C LEU A 307 0.09 -31.32 -9.24
N PRO A 308 0.52 -30.11 -8.80
CA PRO A 308 0.52 -28.91 -9.63
C PRO A 308 1.46 -28.99 -10.83
N ILE A 309 1.15 -28.17 -11.85
CA ILE A 309 1.97 -28.01 -13.04
C ILE A 309 3.28 -27.29 -12.71
N GLY A 310 4.38 -27.84 -13.20
CA GLY A 310 5.72 -27.26 -13.06
C GLY A 310 6.49 -27.74 -11.84
N PHE A 311 5.86 -28.46 -10.91
CA PHE A 311 6.49 -28.91 -9.66
C PHE A 311 7.45 -30.09 -9.86
N LEU A 312 7.05 -31.07 -10.68
CA LEU A 312 7.87 -32.23 -11.05
C LEU A 312 7.85 -32.44 -12.57
N SER A 313 8.99 -32.79 -13.15
CA SER A 313 9.10 -32.93 -14.62
C SER A 313 8.39 -34.18 -15.18
N ASN A 314 8.24 -35.23 -14.37
CA ASN A 314 7.75 -36.55 -14.80
C ASN A 314 6.42 -36.92 -14.14
N VAL A 315 5.42 -36.04 -14.22
CA VAL A 315 4.06 -36.33 -13.73
C VAL A 315 3.25 -37.01 -14.84
N GLN A 316 2.49 -38.04 -14.47
CA GLN A 316 1.47 -38.64 -15.33
C GLN A 316 0.10 -38.10 -14.90
N PHE A 317 -0.63 -37.52 -15.84
CA PHE A 317 -2.00 -37.06 -15.64
C PHE A 317 -2.95 -38.09 -16.27
N GLU A 318 -4.09 -38.31 -15.65
CA GLU A 318 -5.10 -39.28 -16.08
C GLU A 318 -6.40 -38.57 -16.44
N ASP A 319 -7.04 -39.02 -17.52
CA ASP A 319 -8.36 -38.53 -17.90
C ASP A 319 -9.45 -39.26 -17.11
N ALA A 320 -10.38 -38.49 -16.56
CA ALA A 320 -11.62 -39.00 -16.01
C ALA A 320 -12.79 -38.58 -16.90
N ILE A 321 -13.82 -39.43 -16.95
CA ILE A 321 -15.00 -39.21 -17.80
C ILE A 321 -16.22 -39.09 -16.90
N SER A 322 -17.07 -38.10 -17.18
CA SER A 322 -18.40 -37.98 -16.58
C SER A 322 -19.45 -37.77 -17.67
N GLU A 323 -20.55 -38.50 -17.57
CA GLU A 323 -21.76 -38.22 -18.35
C GLU A 323 -22.47 -37.00 -17.76
N ILE A 324 -23.03 -36.17 -18.64
CA ILE A 324 -23.69 -34.91 -18.30
C ILE A 324 -25.18 -35.03 -18.60
N GLU A 325 -25.98 -35.17 -17.55
CA GLU A 325 -27.45 -35.18 -17.65
C GLU A 325 -27.99 -33.83 -18.13
N GLU A 326 -29.22 -33.81 -18.66
CA GLU A 326 -29.91 -32.56 -19.01
C GLU A 326 -30.10 -31.65 -17.79
N ASN A 327 -29.95 -30.34 -17.98
CA ASN A 327 -30.03 -29.32 -16.93
C ASN A 327 -29.00 -29.50 -15.80
N SER A 328 -27.84 -30.09 -16.10
CA SER A 328 -26.72 -30.14 -15.14
C SER A 328 -25.95 -28.83 -15.13
N THR A 329 -25.40 -28.48 -13.96
CA THR A 329 -24.57 -27.28 -13.77
C THR A 329 -23.18 -27.67 -13.26
N LEU A 330 -22.13 -27.17 -13.90
CA LEU A 330 -20.74 -27.35 -13.49
C LEU A 330 -20.22 -26.05 -12.87
N TYR A 331 -19.59 -26.16 -11.70
CA TYR A 331 -18.85 -25.06 -11.07
C TYR A 331 -17.37 -25.40 -11.00
N ILE A 332 -16.54 -24.46 -11.43
CA ILE A 332 -15.07 -24.52 -11.33
C ILE A 332 -14.63 -23.26 -10.58
N PHE A 333 -13.76 -23.40 -9.60
CA PHE A 333 -13.39 -22.32 -8.70
C PHE A 333 -11.97 -22.47 -8.17
N SER A 334 -11.34 -21.35 -7.85
CA SER A 334 -10.09 -21.30 -7.09
C SER A 334 -10.32 -21.48 -5.60
N ASP A 335 -9.24 -21.67 -4.86
CA ASP A 335 -9.24 -21.80 -3.40
C ASP A 335 -9.77 -20.55 -2.68
N GLY A 336 -9.55 -19.36 -3.23
CA GLY A 336 -10.12 -18.11 -2.73
C GLY A 336 -11.66 -18.09 -2.65
N ALA A 337 -12.36 -19.03 -3.29
CA ALA A 337 -13.81 -19.16 -3.17
C ALA A 337 -14.28 -19.84 -1.87
N TYR A 338 -13.46 -20.69 -1.24
CA TYR A 338 -13.83 -21.47 -0.07
C TYR A 338 -12.86 -21.37 1.11
N GLU A 339 -11.62 -20.92 0.91
CA GLU A 339 -10.62 -20.67 1.95
C GLU A 339 -10.83 -19.31 2.64
N ILE A 340 -12.07 -19.06 3.09
CA ILE A 340 -12.44 -17.80 3.74
C ILE A 340 -12.18 -17.88 5.24
N ASN A 341 -11.36 -16.96 5.74
CA ASN A 341 -11.09 -16.82 7.17
C ASN A 341 -12.29 -16.22 7.92
N GLN A 342 -12.78 -16.97 8.92
CA GLN A 342 -13.89 -16.57 9.78
C GLN A 342 -13.40 -15.87 11.05
N SER A 343 -14.30 -15.13 11.72
CA SER A 343 -13.97 -14.36 12.93
C SER A 343 -13.56 -15.20 14.15
N ASP A 344 -13.85 -16.51 14.13
CA ASP A 344 -13.41 -17.47 15.14
C ASP A 344 -12.03 -18.08 14.85
N GLY A 345 -11.36 -17.64 13.78
CA GLY A 345 -10.06 -18.12 13.35
C GLY A 345 -10.09 -19.45 12.59
N LYS A 346 -11.27 -19.96 12.22
CA LYS A 346 -11.41 -21.13 11.35
C LYS A 346 -11.55 -20.74 9.89
N ILE A 347 -11.18 -21.67 9.01
CA ILE A 347 -11.43 -21.57 7.58
C ILE A 347 -12.80 -22.18 7.29
N TRP A 348 -13.61 -21.49 6.49
CA TRP A 348 -14.95 -21.93 6.12
C TRP A 348 -14.96 -23.29 5.40
N GLY A 349 -14.07 -23.46 4.42
CA GLY A 349 -13.76 -24.75 3.80
C GLY A 349 -14.74 -25.18 2.69
N ILE A 350 -14.30 -26.16 1.90
CA ILE A 350 -14.98 -26.61 0.68
C ILE A 350 -16.35 -27.25 0.94
N ASP A 351 -16.51 -28.03 2.02
CA ASP A 351 -17.79 -28.69 2.33
C ASP A 351 -18.90 -27.67 2.60
N ALA A 352 -18.58 -26.61 3.34
CA ALA A 352 -19.53 -25.55 3.64
C ALA A 352 -19.86 -24.71 2.38
N PHE A 353 -18.89 -24.57 1.47
CA PHE A 353 -19.11 -23.96 0.15
C PHE A 353 -20.05 -24.81 -0.73
N ILE A 354 -19.87 -26.13 -0.76
CA ILE A 354 -20.77 -27.06 -1.46
C ILE A 354 -22.20 -26.94 -0.93
N ASP A 355 -22.37 -26.86 0.39
CA ASP A 355 -23.68 -26.67 1.03
C ASP A 355 -24.33 -25.34 0.60
N LEU A 356 -23.54 -24.26 0.48
CA LEU A 356 -24.02 -22.96 0.03
C LEU A 356 -24.48 -23.00 -1.44
N LEU A 357 -23.67 -23.60 -2.31
CA LEU A 357 -24.00 -23.78 -3.74
C LEU A 357 -25.29 -24.59 -3.91
N THR A 358 -25.42 -25.69 -3.18
CA THR A 358 -26.61 -26.57 -3.23
C THR A 358 -27.87 -25.81 -2.82
N LYS A 359 -27.80 -24.99 -1.76
CA LYS A 359 -28.93 -24.15 -1.30
C LYS A 359 -29.34 -23.10 -2.33
N HIS A 360 -28.38 -22.49 -3.02
CA HIS A 360 -28.65 -21.49 -4.05
C HIS A 360 -29.22 -22.13 -5.32
N SER A 361 -28.73 -23.32 -5.69
CA SER A 361 -29.23 -24.06 -6.85
C SER A 361 -30.68 -24.53 -6.67
N LEU A 362 -31.11 -24.88 -5.44
CA LEU A 362 -32.49 -25.25 -5.13
C LEU A 362 -33.49 -24.09 -5.22
N LYS A 363 -33.03 -22.84 -5.11
CA LYS A 363 -33.88 -21.65 -5.14
C LYS A 363 -34.11 -21.11 -6.56
N ASP A 364 -33.48 -21.70 -7.57
CA ASP A 364 -33.51 -21.24 -8.97
C ASP A 364 -33.04 -19.76 -9.15
N THR A 365 -32.38 -19.19 -8.14
CA THR A 365 -31.86 -17.82 -8.12
C THR A 365 -30.33 -17.76 -8.13
N CYS A 366 -29.65 -18.86 -8.49
CA CYS A 366 -28.19 -18.96 -8.37
C CYS A 366 -27.47 -18.09 -9.42
N HIS A 367 -27.41 -16.78 -9.16
CA HIS A 367 -26.52 -15.83 -9.83
C HIS A 367 -25.22 -15.72 -9.05
N LEU A 368 -24.08 -15.73 -9.75
CA LEU A 368 -22.77 -15.67 -9.10
C LEU A 368 -22.59 -14.41 -8.24
N LYS A 369 -23.26 -13.32 -8.61
CA LYS A 369 -23.27 -12.06 -7.82
C LYS A 369 -23.91 -12.21 -6.44
N GLN A 370 -24.96 -13.02 -6.32
CA GLN A 370 -25.60 -13.25 -5.01
C GLN A 370 -24.74 -14.16 -4.14
N LEU A 371 -24.15 -15.19 -4.75
CA LEU A 371 -23.20 -16.07 -4.08
C LEU A 371 -22.01 -15.27 -3.53
N LEU A 372 -21.44 -14.37 -4.35
CA LEU A 372 -20.39 -13.46 -3.91
C LEU A 372 -20.81 -12.62 -2.70
N ALA A 373 -22.00 -12.01 -2.75
CA ALA A 373 -22.48 -11.18 -1.65
C ALA A 373 -22.63 -11.97 -0.34
N ASP A 374 -22.92 -13.28 -0.41
CA ASP A 374 -22.97 -14.14 0.76
C ASP A 374 -21.56 -14.55 1.24
N ILE A 375 -20.62 -14.83 0.32
CA ILE A 375 -19.22 -15.10 0.65
C ILE A 375 -18.58 -13.88 1.35
N LEU A 376 -18.79 -12.67 0.82
CA LEU A 376 -18.25 -11.45 1.39
C LEU A 376 -18.81 -11.11 2.79
N LYS A 377 -20.03 -11.53 3.11
CA LYS A 377 -20.58 -11.40 4.48
C LYS A 377 -19.91 -12.34 5.47
N LEU A 378 -19.38 -13.47 4.99
CA LEU A 378 -18.69 -14.46 5.81
C LEU A 378 -17.22 -14.08 6.03
N ASN A 379 -16.65 -13.27 5.14
CA ASN A 379 -15.30 -12.75 5.29
C ASN A 379 -15.23 -11.76 6.46
N ALA A 380 -14.32 -12.01 7.41
CA ALA A 380 -14.08 -11.13 8.54
C ALA A 380 -13.18 -9.93 8.20
N GLN A 381 -12.55 -9.93 7.01
CA GLN A 381 -11.63 -8.90 6.54
C GLN A 381 -12.23 -8.03 5.42
N ASP A 382 -11.65 -6.84 5.20
CA ASP A 382 -12.03 -5.94 4.11
C ASP A 382 -11.55 -6.45 2.73
N ASN A 383 -10.49 -7.25 2.69
CA ASN A 383 -9.91 -7.82 1.47
C ASN A 383 -9.93 -9.36 1.52
N LEU A 384 -9.80 -9.99 0.34
CA LEU A 384 -9.61 -11.44 0.21
C LEU A 384 -8.12 -11.78 0.37
N ASP A 385 -7.83 -12.90 1.03
CA ASP A 385 -6.45 -13.38 1.23
C ASP A 385 -5.83 -13.93 -0.07
N ASP A 386 -6.65 -14.49 -0.96
CA ASP A 386 -6.26 -14.96 -2.30
C ASP A 386 -7.31 -14.59 -3.36
N ASP A 387 -6.99 -14.81 -4.63
CA ASP A 387 -7.86 -14.52 -5.75
C ASP A 387 -9.11 -15.42 -5.74
N LEU A 388 -10.28 -14.81 -5.96
CA LEU A 388 -11.54 -15.54 -6.08
C LEU A 388 -11.98 -15.57 -7.53
N SER A 389 -11.90 -16.76 -8.11
CA SER A 389 -12.44 -17.07 -9.43
C SER A 389 -13.53 -18.13 -9.33
N LEU A 390 -14.60 -17.92 -10.10
CA LEU A 390 -15.70 -18.85 -10.18
C LEU A 390 -16.30 -18.85 -11.59
N VAL A 391 -16.32 -20.02 -12.21
CA VAL A 391 -16.90 -20.27 -13.51
C VAL A 391 -18.07 -21.23 -13.33
N LYS A 392 -19.26 -20.80 -13.75
CA LYS A 392 -20.49 -21.59 -13.77
C LYS A 392 -20.84 -21.91 -15.21
N VAL A 393 -21.08 -23.18 -15.51
CA VAL A 393 -21.46 -23.67 -16.84
C VAL A 393 -22.76 -24.46 -16.72
N ASN A 394 -23.82 -24.05 -17.41
CA ASN A 394 -25.07 -24.82 -17.48
C ASN A 394 -25.16 -25.56 -18.81
N PHE A 395 -25.50 -26.84 -18.74
CA PHE A 395 -25.73 -27.71 -19.89
C PHE A 395 -27.22 -27.95 -20.06
N SER A 396 -27.82 -27.27 -21.03
CA SER A 396 -29.25 -27.38 -21.35
C SER A 396 -29.61 -28.69 -22.06
#